data_AF-I4W6X7-F1
#
_entry.id   AF-I4W6X7-F1
#
_cell.length_a   1.000
_cell.length_b   1.000
_cell.length_c   1.000
_cell.angle_alpha   90.00
_cell.angle_beta   90.00
_cell.angle_gamma   90.00
#
_symmetry.space_group_name_H-M   'P 1'
#
loop_
_entity.id
_entity.type
_entity.pdbx_description
1 polymer ?
#
loop_
_entity_poly.entity_id
_entity_poly.type
_entity_poly.pdbx_seq_one_letter_code
_entity_poly.pdbx_strand_id
1 'polypeptide(L)'
;MLLYAVLIFAVAAIGGLVLASSVLRGKLAPWAISALHALLGASGLVLLILVALQGAAPGRLTAALALLVLAALGGFFLASFHMRKQVAPKAVVLVHAGVAVVGFLTLLSLLLG
;
A
#
# COMPACT_ATOMS: atom_id res chain seq x y z
N MET A 1 13.86 5.34 -10.96
CA MET A 1 12.39 5.20 -10.78
C MET A 1 12.05 4.12 -9.76
N LEU A 2 12.63 2.91 -9.86
CA LEU A 2 12.40 1.83 -8.90
C LEU A 2 12.73 2.21 -7.44
N LEU A 3 13.91 2.81 -7.19
CA LEU A 3 14.30 3.28 -5.86
C LEU A 3 13.29 4.28 -5.27
N TYR A 4 12.81 5.23 -6.09
CA TYR A 4 11.80 6.19 -5.64
C TYR A 4 10.47 5.52 -5.29
N ALA A 5 10.04 4.52 -6.08
CA ALA A 5 8.85 3.74 -5.76
C ALA A 5 9.01 3.01 -4.40
N VAL A 6 10.17 2.38 -4.16
CA VAL A 6 10.49 1.73 -2.88
C VAL A 6 10.43 2.72 -1.73
N LEU A 7 11.09 3.88 -1.83
CA LEU A 7 11.09 4.89 -0.77
C LEU A 7 9.68 5.43 -0.49
N ILE A 8 8.89 5.70 -1.53
CA ILE A 8 7.51 6.18 -1.39
C ILE A 8 6.64 5.12 -0.71
N PHE A 9 6.73 3.85 -1.12
CA PHE A 9 6.00 2.78 -0.47
C PHE A 9 6.44 2.55 0.99
N ALA A 10 7.73 2.74 1.30
CA ALA A 10 8.21 2.67 2.68
C ALA A 10 7.57 3.76 3.56
N VAL A 11 7.51 5.00 3.07
CA VAL A 11 6.82 6.10 3.79
C VAL A 11 5.31 5.84 3.87
N ALA A 12 4.69 5.35 2.79
CA ALA A 12 3.29 4.96 2.80
C ALA A 12 3.01 3.88 3.86
N ALA A 13 3.87 2.87 3.99
CA ALA A 13 3.74 1.80 4.97
C ALA A 13 3.75 2.34 6.42
N ILE A 14 4.60 3.32 6.72
CA ILE A 14 4.60 4.00 8.03
C ILE A 14 3.23 4.64 8.31
N GLY A 15 2.68 5.37 7.32
CA GLY A 15 1.32 5.92 7.43
C GLY A 15 0.26 4.82 7.64
N GLY A 16 0.39 3.71 6.92
CA GLY A 16 -0.49 2.54 7.06
C GLY A 16 -0.47 1.93 8.47
N LEU A 17 0.69 1.85 9.11
CA LEU A 17 0.82 1.38 10.49
C LEU A 17 0.08 2.29 11.49
N VAL A 18 0.15 3.61 11.31
CA VAL A 18 -0.57 4.58 12.15
C VAL A 18 -2.10 4.42 11.98
N LEU A 19 -2.56 4.23 10.74
CA LEU A 19 -3.98 4.00 10.44
C LEU A 19 -4.46 2.66 11.02
N ALA A 20 -3.69 1.58 10.82
CA ALA A 20 -3.99 0.26 11.36
C ALA A 20 -4.07 0.29 12.89
N SER A 21 -3.11 0.93 13.56
CA SER A 21 -3.12 1.10 15.03
C SER A 21 -4.40 1.78 15.52
N SER A 22 -4.89 2.79 14.80
CA SER A 22 -6.13 3.49 15.14
C SER A 22 -7.36 2.56 15.02
N VAL A 23 -7.50 1.86 13.88
CA VAL A 23 -8.64 0.96 13.63
C VAL A 23 -8.63 -0.25 14.57
N LEU A 24 -7.45 -0.82 14.86
CA LEU A 24 -7.32 -1.95 15.78
C LEU A 24 -7.74 -1.60 17.21
N ARG A 25 -7.56 -0.33 17.61
CA ARG A 25 -8.05 0.25 18.87
C ARG A 25 -9.53 0.68 18.82
N GLY A 26 -10.25 0.38 17.74
CA GLY A 26 -11.66 0.75 17.59
C GLY A 26 -11.90 2.24 17.34
N LYS A 27 -10.87 2.97 16.92
CA LYS A 27 -10.96 4.41 16.61
C LYS A 27 -11.07 4.62 15.10
N LEU A 28 -11.66 5.74 14.71
CA LEU A 28 -11.56 6.20 13.32
C LEU A 28 -10.10 6.49 12.99
N ALA A 29 -9.70 6.12 11.78
CA ALA A 29 -8.40 6.46 11.26
C ALA A 29 -8.29 7.99 11.08
N PRO A 30 -7.13 8.63 11.31
CA PRO A 30 -6.96 10.05 11.07
C PRO A 30 -7.08 10.37 9.57
N TRP A 31 -7.99 11.27 9.19
CA TRP A 31 -8.31 11.53 7.79
C TRP A 31 -7.10 12.05 6.98
N ALA A 32 -6.34 12.99 7.55
CA ALA A 32 -5.15 13.54 6.90
C ALA A 32 -4.09 12.45 6.60
N ILE A 33 -3.88 11.53 7.54
CA ILE A 33 -2.94 10.41 7.36
C ILE A 33 -3.51 9.41 6.34
N SER A 34 -4.83 9.19 6.34
CA SER A 34 -5.49 8.32 5.35
C SER A 34 -5.33 8.84 3.93
N ALA A 35 -5.56 10.15 3.72
CA ALA A 35 -5.37 10.79 2.42
C ALA A 35 -3.91 10.75 1.98
N LEU A 36 -2.97 11.07 2.88
CA LEU A 36 -1.53 11.02 2.58
C LEU A 36 -1.08 9.59 2.24
N HIS A 37 -1.50 8.60 3.01
CA HIS A 37 -1.19 7.19 2.75
C HIS A 37 -1.71 6.75 1.37
N ALA A 38 -2.96 7.09 1.04
CA ALA A 38 -3.54 6.77 -0.26
C ALA A 38 -2.81 7.46 -1.42
N LEU A 39 -2.46 8.74 -1.26
CA LEU A 39 -1.69 9.49 -2.25
C LEU A 39 -0.30 8.88 -2.47
N LEU A 40 0.45 8.59 -1.40
CA LEU A 40 1.77 7.96 -1.50
C LEU A 40 1.66 6.55 -2.14
N GLY A 41 0.68 5.75 -1.73
CA GLY A 41 0.43 4.43 -2.32
C GLY A 41 0.13 4.52 -3.82
N ALA A 42 -0.75 5.45 -4.23
CA ALA A 42 -1.07 5.68 -5.64
C ALA A 42 0.14 6.18 -6.43
N SER A 43 0.92 7.12 -5.91
CA SER A 43 2.15 7.61 -6.55
C SER A 43 3.19 6.50 -6.70
N GLY A 44 3.40 5.69 -5.66
CA GLY A 44 4.28 4.52 -5.73
C GLY A 44 3.83 3.53 -6.80
N LEU A 45 2.52 3.29 -6.91
CA LEU A 45 1.95 2.38 -7.91
C LEU A 45 2.13 2.91 -9.33
N VAL A 46 1.90 4.21 -9.57
CA VAL A 46 2.16 4.86 -10.86
C VAL A 46 3.63 4.71 -11.25
N LEU A 47 4.57 5.00 -10.35
CA LEU A 47 6.00 4.83 -10.63
C LEU A 47 6.34 3.38 -10.96
N LEU A 48 5.75 2.42 -10.24
CA LEU A 48 6.00 1.00 -10.46
C LEU A 48 5.47 0.51 -11.81
N ILE A 49 4.27 0.98 -12.21
CA ILE A 49 3.71 0.73 -13.53
C ILE A 49 4.61 1.30 -14.61
N LEU A 50 5.09 2.54 -14.46
CA LEU A 50 6.02 3.14 -15.42
C LEU A 50 7.33 2.35 -15.54
N VAL A 51 7.85 1.80 -14.43
CA VAL A 51 9.02 0.91 -14.47
C VAL A 51 8.69 -0.38 -15.23
N ALA A 52 7.52 -0.99 -15.01
CA ALA A 52 7.11 -2.21 -15.70
C ALA A 52 6.92 -2.00 -17.22
N LEU A 53 6.56 -0.78 -17.65
CA LEU A 53 6.39 -0.44 -19.07
C LEU A 53 7.72 -0.16 -19.80
N GLN A 54 8.86 -0.04 -19.10
CA GLN A 54 10.16 0.29 -19.72
C GLN A 54 10.87 -0.91 -20.37
N GLY A 55 10.37 -2.13 -20.22
CA GLY A 55 10.98 -3.32 -20.83
C GLY A 55 10.51 -4.62 -20.20
N ALA A 56 11.30 -5.68 -20.34
CA ALA A 56 10.99 -6.97 -19.72
C ALA A 56 11.01 -6.84 -18.18
N ALA A 57 9.83 -6.87 -17.57
CA ALA A 57 9.68 -6.86 -16.12
C ALA A 57 10.12 -8.22 -15.54
N PRO A 58 11.12 -8.26 -14.63
CA PRO A 58 11.44 -9.49 -13.91
C PRO A 58 10.20 -10.05 -13.22
N GLY A 59 10.07 -11.38 -13.08
CA GLY A 59 8.90 -11.99 -12.45
C GLY A 59 8.58 -11.43 -11.05
N ARG A 60 9.63 -11.08 -10.28
CA ARG A 60 9.49 -10.39 -8.98
C ARG A 60 8.84 -9.01 -9.08
N LEU A 61 9.15 -8.23 -10.11
CA LEU A 61 8.53 -6.91 -10.35
C LEU A 61 7.04 -7.07 -10.62
N THR A 62 6.68 -8.00 -11.50
CA THR A 62 5.28 -8.31 -11.83
C THR A 62 4.50 -8.81 -10.61
N ALA A 63 5.10 -9.69 -9.82
CA ALA A 63 4.50 -10.19 -8.58
C ALA A 63 4.29 -9.07 -7.56
N ALA A 64 5.30 -8.22 -7.34
CA ALA A 64 5.18 -7.06 -6.45
C ALA A 64 4.08 -6.10 -6.91
N LEU A 65 4.02 -5.79 -8.20
CA LEU A 65 2.98 -4.94 -8.77
C LEU A 65 1.59 -5.54 -8.56
N ALA A 66 1.39 -6.83 -8.85
CA ALA A 66 0.11 -7.49 -8.66
C ALA A 66 -0.36 -7.47 -7.19
N LEU A 67 0.57 -7.75 -6.25
CA LEU A 67 0.28 -7.68 -4.80
C LEU A 67 -0.07 -6.26 -4.36
N LEU A 68 0.65 -5.25 -4.84
CA LEU A 68 0.40 -3.86 -4.47
C LEU A 68 -0.88 -3.31 -5.10
N VAL A 69 -1.26 -3.75 -6.30
CA VAL A 69 -2.59 -3.48 -6.89
C VAL A 69 -3.68 -4.11 -6.01
N LEU A 70 -3.53 -5.38 -5.62
CA LEU A 70 -4.49 -6.06 -4.75
C LEU A 70 -4.62 -5.35 -3.40
N ALA A 71 -3.51 -4.93 -2.81
CA ALA A 71 -3.51 -4.11 -1.61
C ALA A 71 -4.25 -2.78 -1.84
N ALA A 72 -3.98 -2.07 -2.93
CA ALA A 72 -4.66 -0.81 -3.25
C ALA A 72 -6.19 -0.97 -3.35
N LEU A 73 -6.66 -2.05 -3.98
CA LEU A 73 -8.10 -2.38 -4.03
C LEU A 73 -8.68 -2.60 -2.62
N GLY A 74 -7.97 -3.33 -1.75
CA GLY A 74 -8.33 -3.45 -0.34
C GLY A 74 -8.35 -2.09 0.39
N GLY A 75 -7.41 -1.19 0.06
CA GLY A 75 -7.35 0.18 0.58
C GLY A 75 -8.56 1.01 0.17
N PHE A 76 -8.98 0.96 -1.09
CA PHE A 76 -10.20 1.64 -1.56
C PHE A 76 -11.47 1.09 -0.87
N PHE A 77 -11.55 -0.22 -0.67
CA PHE A 77 -12.63 -0.81 0.11
C PHE A 77 -12.66 -0.26 1.55
N LEU A 78 -11.51 -0.21 2.23
CA LEU A 78 -11.38 0.37 3.58
C LEU A 78 -11.72 1.88 3.60
N ALA A 79 -11.33 2.62 2.56
CA ALA A 79 -11.65 4.04 2.42
C ALA A 79 -13.17 4.30 2.40
N SER A 80 -13.97 3.37 1.87
CA SER A 80 -15.43 3.48 1.90
C SER A 80 -16.00 3.55 3.32
N PHE A 81 -15.41 2.83 4.29
CA PHE A 81 -15.81 2.91 5.71
C PHE A 81 -15.40 4.25 6.31
N HIS A 82 -14.21 4.72 5.96
CA HIS A 82 -13.71 6.02 6.40
C HIS A 82 -14.63 7.16 5.95
N MET A 83 -15.10 7.13 4.69
CA MET A 83 -16.06 8.10 4.16
C MET A 83 -17.43 8.04 4.87
N ARG A 84 -17.85 6.85 5.30
CA ARG A 84 -19.07 6.65 6.10
C ARG A 84 -18.90 6.95 7.59
N LYS A 85 -17.73 7.43 8.02
CA LYS A 85 -17.38 7.66 9.44
C LYS A 85 -17.55 6.39 10.29
N GLN A 86 -17.28 5.23 9.71
CA GLN A 86 -17.33 3.93 10.38
C GLN A 86 -15.92 3.41 10.63
N VAL A 87 -15.74 2.72 11.75
CA VAL A 87 -14.51 1.97 12.02
C VAL A 87 -14.45 0.80 11.05
N ALA A 88 -13.35 0.69 10.31
CA ALA A 88 -13.21 -0.35 9.30
C ALA A 88 -13.08 -1.76 9.93
N PRO A 89 -13.49 -2.82 9.24
CA PRO A 89 -13.37 -4.19 9.75
C PRO A 89 -11.90 -4.58 9.98
N LYS A 90 -11.55 -4.99 11.21
CA LYS A 90 -10.17 -5.32 11.60
C LYS A 90 -9.54 -6.41 10.72
N ALA A 91 -10.33 -7.42 10.36
CA ALA A 91 -9.87 -8.51 9.49
C ALA A 91 -9.40 -7.98 8.13
N VAL A 92 -10.14 -7.04 7.54
CA VAL A 92 -9.79 -6.46 6.24
C VAL A 92 -8.56 -5.56 6.33
N VAL A 93 -8.40 -4.83 7.44
CA VAL A 93 -7.16 -4.06 7.71
C VAL A 93 -5.95 -4.98 7.76
N LEU A 94 -6.04 -6.12 8.46
CA LEU A 94 -4.94 -7.09 8.56
C LEU A 94 -4.62 -7.73 7.21
N VAL A 95 -5.63 -8.08 6.42
CA VAL A 95 -5.42 -8.62 5.06
C VAL A 95 -4.78 -7.57 4.16
N HIS A 96 -5.31 -6.35 4.12
CA HIS A 96 -4.74 -5.25 3.34
C HIS A 96 -3.28 -4.98 3.73
N ALA A 97 -3.00 -4.83 5.02
CA ALA A 97 -1.65 -4.58 5.53
C ALA A 97 -0.71 -5.76 5.21
N GLY A 98 -1.16 -7.00 5.40
CA GLY A 98 -0.37 -8.19 5.09
C GLY A 98 -0.01 -8.28 3.61
N VAL A 99 -0.98 -8.11 2.72
CA VAL A 99 -0.76 -8.10 1.26
C VAL A 99 0.16 -6.95 0.86
N ALA A 100 -0.01 -5.75 1.45
CA ALA A 100 0.86 -4.60 1.20
C ALA A 100 2.31 -4.85 1.64
N VAL A 101 2.51 -5.45 2.82
CA VAL A 101 3.85 -5.80 3.33
C VAL A 101 4.51 -6.85 2.45
N VAL A 102 3.81 -7.91 2.07
CA VAL A 102 4.37 -8.94 1.16
C VAL A 102 4.69 -8.33 -0.21
N GLY A 103 3.82 -7.47 -0.75
CA GLY A 103 4.07 -6.76 -2.00
C GLY A 103 5.29 -5.83 -1.91
N PHE A 104 5.42 -5.08 -0.82
CA PHE A 104 6.56 -4.20 -0.57
C PHE A 104 7.87 -4.97 -0.38
N LEU A 105 7.88 -6.07 0.38
CA LEU A 105 9.08 -6.89 0.56
C LEU A 105 9.49 -7.59 -0.74
N THR A 106 8.51 -8.04 -1.53
CA THR A 106 8.76 -8.56 -2.88
C THR A 106 9.41 -7.49 -3.75
N LEU A 107 8.90 -6.26 -3.72
CA LEU A 107 9.50 -5.12 -4.43
C LEU A 107 10.93 -4.81 -3.94
N LEU A 108 11.12 -4.77 -2.62
CA LEU A 108 12.41 -4.47 -2.00
C LEU A 108 13.47 -5.52 -2.37
N SER A 109 13.07 -6.78 -2.53
CA SER A 109 13.99 -7.86 -2.93
C SER A 109 14.68 -7.60 -4.28
N LEU A 110 14.10 -6.78 -5.18
CA LEU A 110 14.76 -6.39 -6.43
C LEU A 110 16.02 -5.54 -6.20
N LEU A 111 16.14 -4.88 -5.04
CA LEU A 111 17.32 -4.09 -4.68
C LEU A 111 18.38 -4.92 -3.94
N LEU A 112 18.05 -6.13 -3.49
CA LEU A 112 18.89 -6.94 -2.60
C LEU A 112 19.61 -8.10 -3.29
N GLY A 113 19.31 -8.38 -4.56
CA GLY A 113 19.85 -9.52 -5.30
C GLY A 113 18.80 -10.60 -5.49
#